data_AF-A0A194QK99-F1
#
_entry.id   AF-A0A194QK99-F1
#
_cell.length_a   1.000
_cell.length_b   1.000
_cell.length_c   1.000
_cell.angle_alpha   90.00
_cell.angle_beta   90.00
_cell.angle_gamma   90.00
#
_symmetry.space_group_name_H-M   'P 1'
#
loop_
_entity.id
_entity.type
_entity.pdbx_description
1 polymer ?
#
loop_
_entity_poly.entity_id
_entity_poly.type
_entity_poly.pdbx_seq_one_letter_code
_entity_poly.pdbx_strand_id
1 'polypeptide(L)'
;MIYRGAELHFLYQVFKEKDADIRVEDCPYPWYTFVSPNLFDNFENFNIKHTKDLPDKTAISLELLVLLAQPQPSWTLLVKQKDIWVPKNCFSVDVEYARSVGALTNILATVGSRAELKSTLCYALELSGRDWASCLDKRQVWCDRRPPWLAGILAIVGTALQFVPPILVNAIQSGASMYQTMSLCLSCISRSLDCIPRCFTNAADVIEGTLPSNVNPVGGSVLLQMLITITYEELQKWAKKEVIKEKTVGNGEAHNLNAKQNRAKVKHVRIRTLATSNPSSSVSFDAAHSTPSSIALAIAEALCSIDEDDKHTQEIQTLVAQTKRTFRLSDQFGLEDFPEFAEFFEEGSVPASNAERDSDAAILTNQLLMTSSGRDSLRVMYDHLQLHSEWIYKELGVQETCDVDIPLNKAPLLYIMFHIGRRPFDQFLRGEWAMPWSKLVRVAAAWSGVEGARVHINRRSDVRNVKTHGKCNKQLLELYSIFKVPHEGLL
;
A
#
# COMPACT_ATOMS: atom_id res chain seq x y z
N MET A 1 25.43 24.24 22.32
CA MET A 1 24.56 25.38 22.69
C MET A 1 23.80 25.14 23.98
N ILE A 2 23.25 23.94 24.19
CA ILE A 2 22.41 23.58 25.36
C ILE A 2 23.05 23.96 26.70
N TYR A 3 24.32 23.58 26.94
CA TYR A 3 25.03 23.94 28.17
C TYR A 3 25.22 25.42 28.43
N ARG A 4 25.16 26.27 27.39
CA ARG A 4 25.30 27.72 27.55
C ARG A 4 23.97 28.40 27.90
N GLY A 5 22.86 27.84 27.43
CA GLY A 5 21.52 28.36 27.67
C GLY A 5 20.86 27.83 28.96
N ALA A 6 21.27 26.65 29.44
CA ALA A 6 20.69 26.04 30.62
C ALA A 6 20.95 26.84 31.90
N GLU A 7 19.97 26.88 32.80
CA GLU A 7 20.15 27.48 34.12
C GLU A 7 21.14 26.68 34.96
N LEU A 8 21.82 27.39 35.87
CA LEU A 8 22.88 26.82 36.70
C LEU A 8 22.38 25.65 37.57
N HIS A 9 21.14 25.73 38.06
CA HIS A 9 20.50 24.69 38.86
C HIS A 9 20.44 23.34 38.11
N PHE A 10 20.08 23.33 36.83
CA PHE A 10 19.97 22.08 36.05
C PHE A 10 21.34 21.49 35.71
N LEU A 11 22.33 22.34 35.41
CA LEU A 11 23.72 21.88 35.24
C LEU A 11 24.22 21.25 36.55
N TYR A 12 23.96 21.92 37.68
CA TYR A 12 24.38 21.45 38.99
C TYR A 12 23.75 20.11 39.33
N GLN A 13 22.44 19.95 39.11
CA GLN A 13 21.73 18.71 39.37
C GLN A 13 22.31 17.54 38.54
N VAL A 14 22.47 17.73 37.24
CA VAL A 14 22.93 16.65 36.32
C VAL A 14 24.38 16.24 36.60
N PHE A 15 25.26 17.17 36.95
CA PHE A 15 26.69 16.87 37.16
C PHE A 15 27.06 16.59 38.63
N LYS A 16 26.16 16.84 39.60
CA LYS A 16 26.41 16.56 41.04
C LYS A 16 25.79 15.24 41.50
N GLU A 17 24.73 14.75 40.86
CA GLU A 17 24.18 13.41 41.13
C GLU A 17 25.23 12.36 40.71
N LYS A 18 26.06 11.99 41.69
CA LYS A 18 27.23 11.08 41.71
C LYS A 18 27.46 10.15 40.49
N ASP A 19 28.69 10.20 39.98
CA ASP A 19 29.53 9.07 39.54
C ASP A 19 28.82 7.82 38.98
N ALA A 20 28.04 7.97 37.92
CA ALA A 20 28.05 6.94 36.90
C ALA A 20 29.06 7.40 35.85
N ASP A 21 29.98 6.53 35.46
CA ASP A 21 30.70 6.67 34.18
C ASP A 21 29.68 7.14 33.15
N ILE A 22 29.76 8.40 32.72
CA ILE A 22 28.93 8.91 31.63
C ILE A 22 29.49 8.21 30.40
N ARG A 23 29.07 6.96 30.21
CA ARG A 23 29.32 6.21 29.01
C ARG A 23 28.62 6.98 27.91
N VAL A 24 29.32 7.14 26.79
CA VAL A 24 28.70 7.64 25.58
C VAL A 24 27.68 6.57 25.18
N GLU A 25 26.43 6.80 25.57
CA GLU A 25 25.30 5.97 25.17
C GLU A 25 24.83 6.44 23.79
N ASP A 26 24.42 5.49 22.95
CA ASP A 26 23.83 5.75 21.64
C ASP A 26 22.41 6.33 21.82
N CYS A 27 22.32 7.60 22.24
CA CYS A 27 21.06 8.30 22.42
C CYS A 27 20.73 9.21 21.23
N PRO A 28 19.44 9.53 20.97
CA PRO A 28 19.05 10.51 19.96
C PRO A 28 19.76 11.85 20.20
N TYR A 29 20.13 12.54 19.11
CA TYR A 29 20.75 13.85 19.26
C TYR A 29 19.84 14.80 20.06
N PRO A 30 20.40 15.65 20.94
CA PRO A 30 19.61 16.56 21.77
C PRO A 30 18.64 17.48 21.01
N TRP A 31 18.92 17.75 19.73
CA TRP A 31 18.04 18.56 18.88
C TRP A 31 16.77 17.81 18.46
N TYR A 32 16.79 16.48 18.34
CA TYR A 32 15.57 15.69 18.09
C TYR A 32 14.63 15.75 19.29
N THR A 33 15.18 15.68 20.51
CA THR A 33 14.43 15.88 21.76
C THR A 33 13.82 17.28 21.85
N PHE A 34 14.49 18.28 21.27
CA PHE A 34 14.01 19.65 21.20
C PHE A 34 12.83 19.79 20.21
N VAL A 35 12.92 19.19 19.03
CA VAL A 35 11.89 19.33 17.98
C VAL A 35 10.63 18.50 18.29
N SER A 36 10.79 17.30 18.85
CA SER A 36 9.67 16.37 19.09
C SER A 36 9.79 15.71 20.47
N PRO A 37 9.43 16.41 21.56
CA PRO A 37 9.63 15.92 22.93
C PRO A 37 8.79 14.67 23.27
N ASN A 38 7.66 14.47 22.60
CA ASN A 38 6.70 13.37 22.84
C ASN A 38 6.95 12.16 21.92
N LEU A 39 7.97 12.24 21.05
CA LEU A 39 8.34 11.13 20.16
C LEU A 39 9.08 10.02 20.92
N PHE A 40 9.69 10.35 22.05
CA PHE A 40 10.51 9.48 22.87
C PHE A 40 10.08 9.61 24.34
N ASP A 41 8.90 9.11 24.68
CA ASP A 41 8.32 9.32 26.02
C ASP A 41 9.14 8.67 27.17
N ASN A 42 10.06 7.74 26.87
CA ASN A 42 10.91 7.04 27.84
C ASN A 42 12.41 7.06 27.45
N PHE A 43 13.15 8.06 27.93
CA PHE A 43 14.58 8.28 27.61
C PHE A 43 15.57 7.46 28.45
N GLU A 44 15.10 6.57 29.31
CA GLU A 44 15.95 6.04 30.38
C GLU A 44 16.87 4.88 29.96
N ASN A 45 16.67 4.25 28.79
CA ASN A 45 17.54 3.18 28.29
C ASN A 45 17.54 3.11 26.75
N PHE A 46 18.44 3.86 26.08
CA PHE A 46 18.69 3.69 24.64
C PHE A 46 19.92 2.80 24.43
N ASN A 47 19.73 1.49 24.52
CA ASN A 47 20.69 0.53 23.95
C ASN A 47 20.16 0.06 22.58
N ILE A 48 19.73 1.04 21.77
CA ILE A 48 19.00 0.83 20.52
C ILE A 48 19.99 0.95 19.37
N LYS A 49 20.26 -0.17 18.71
CA LYS A 49 21.18 -0.22 17.56
C LYS A 49 20.42 -0.27 16.24
N HIS A 50 19.18 -0.72 16.27
CA HIS A 50 18.30 -0.80 15.11
C HIS A 50 16.96 -0.10 15.35
N THR A 51 16.37 0.43 14.29
CA THR A 51 15.00 0.99 14.31
C THR A 51 13.96 -0.02 14.80
N LYS A 52 14.24 -1.33 14.72
CA LYS A 52 13.41 -2.41 15.26
C LYS A 52 13.40 -2.48 16.80
N ASP A 53 14.36 -1.85 17.48
CA ASP A 53 14.42 -1.81 18.94
C ASP A 53 13.61 -0.61 19.50
N LEU A 54 13.09 0.26 18.63
CA LEU A 54 12.24 1.37 19.01
C LEU A 54 10.81 0.87 19.30
N PRO A 55 10.08 1.49 20.24
CA PRO A 55 8.66 1.27 20.39
C PRO A 55 7.92 1.51 19.07
N ASP A 56 6.93 0.68 18.73
CA ASP A 56 6.17 0.76 17.48
C ASP A 56 5.68 2.19 17.19
N LYS A 57 5.12 2.88 18.20
CA LYS A 57 4.70 4.29 18.12
C LYS A 57 5.81 5.19 17.57
N THR A 58 7.02 5.07 18.12
CA THR A 58 8.17 5.90 17.77
C THR A 58 8.75 5.53 16.41
N ALA A 59 8.86 4.23 16.13
CA ALA A 59 9.34 3.72 14.84
C ALA A 59 8.44 4.18 13.68
N ILE A 60 7.14 3.97 13.81
CA ILE A 60 6.12 4.38 12.84
C ILE A 60 6.17 5.89 12.60
N SER A 61 6.24 6.68 13.68
CA SER A 61 6.23 8.13 13.58
C SER A 61 7.49 8.68 12.93
N LEU A 62 8.66 8.09 13.20
CA LEU A 62 9.91 8.46 12.54
C LEU A 62 9.90 8.11 11.06
N GLU A 63 9.43 6.92 10.69
CA GLU A 63 9.36 6.51 9.29
C GLU A 63 8.36 7.35 8.49
N LEU A 64 7.21 7.71 9.09
CA LEU A 64 6.24 8.62 8.48
C LEU A 64 6.83 10.04 8.32
N LEU A 65 7.57 10.53 9.32
CA LEU A 65 8.27 11.82 9.23
C LEU A 65 9.30 11.81 8.10
N VAL A 66 10.10 10.74 7.97
CA VAL A 66 11.09 10.60 6.89
C VAL A 66 10.40 10.51 5.53
N LEU A 67 9.33 9.73 5.41
CA LEU A 67 8.58 9.58 4.16
C LEU A 67 8.01 10.92 3.68
N LEU A 68 7.45 11.73 4.59
CA LEU A 68 6.81 13.01 4.26
C LEU A 68 7.81 14.17 4.13
N ALA A 69 8.99 14.07 4.72
CA ALA A 69 10.03 15.11 4.63
C ALA A 69 10.83 15.05 3.32
N GLN A 70 10.76 13.94 2.59
CA GLN A 70 11.49 13.78 1.34
C GLN A 70 10.82 14.56 0.19
N PRO A 71 11.62 15.25 -0.67
CA PRO A 71 11.08 16.00 -1.81
C PRO A 71 10.50 15.08 -2.90
N GLN A 72 10.86 13.80 -2.88
CA GLN A 72 10.31 12.76 -3.75
C GLN A 72 9.83 11.59 -2.90
N PRO A 73 8.69 10.97 -3.23
CA PRO A 73 8.15 9.85 -2.47
C PRO A 73 9.08 8.64 -2.55
N SER A 74 9.48 8.13 -1.39
CA SER A 74 10.13 6.83 -1.29
C SER A 74 9.08 5.73 -1.26
N TRP A 75 8.84 5.12 -2.42
CA TRP A 75 7.88 4.03 -2.58
C TRP A 75 8.23 2.80 -1.74
N THR A 76 9.52 2.55 -1.51
CA THR A 76 9.99 1.42 -0.69
C THR A 76 9.62 1.59 0.77
N LEU A 77 9.70 2.82 1.31
CA LEU A 77 9.23 3.11 2.66
C LEU A 77 7.71 3.00 2.77
N LEU A 78 6.97 3.41 1.72
CA LEU A 78 5.51 3.28 1.70
C LEU A 78 5.04 1.83 1.69
N VAL A 79 5.73 0.94 0.96
CA VAL A 79 5.43 -0.49 0.91
C VAL A 79 5.77 -1.19 2.22
N LYS A 80 6.85 -0.78 2.91
CA LYS A 80 7.21 -1.30 4.24
C LYS A 80 6.15 -1.04 5.28
N GLN A 81 5.53 0.14 5.23
CA GLN A 81 4.58 0.58 6.24
C GLN A 81 3.14 0.12 6.00
N LYS A 82 2.98 -1.00 5.27
CA LYS A 82 1.67 -1.51 4.82
C LYS A 82 0.66 -1.78 5.93
N ASP A 83 1.13 -2.18 7.11
CA ASP A 83 0.31 -2.58 8.24
C ASP A 83 -0.30 -1.39 9.01
N ILE A 84 0.30 -0.20 8.92
CA ILE A 84 -0.31 1.02 9.49
C ILE A 84 -1.56 1.43 8.72
N TRP A 85 -1.63 1.07 7.44
CA TRP A 85 -2.62 1.62 6.52
C TRP A 85 -4.02 1.06 6.69
N VAL A 86 -4.33 0.21 7.68
CA VAL A 86 -5.69 -0.32 7.86
C VAL A 86 -6.55 0.69 8.63
N PRO A 87 -7.39 1.48 7.96
CA PRO A 87 -8.30 2.35 8.67
C PRO A 87 -9.40 1.53 9.35
N LYS A 88 -9.62 1.79 10.64
CA LYS A 88 -10.68 1.16 11.44
C LYS A 88 -12.11 1.51 10.99
N ASN A 89 -12.29 2.47 10.08
CA ASN A 89 -13.60 2.91 9.57
C ASN A 89 -13.61 3.01 8.04
N CYS A 90 -13.68 1.86 7.37
CA CYS A 90 -13.52 1.71 5.91
C CYS A 90 -14.66 2.29 5.03
N PHE A 91 -15.66 2.99 5.60
CA PHE A 91 -16.90 3.33 4.89
C PHE A 91 -17.43 4.75 5.16
N SER A 92 -16.55 5.76 5.12
CA SER A 92 -17.02 7.14 4.87
C SER A 92 -17.18 7.37 3.36
N VAL A 93 -18.24 8.06 2.97
CA VAL A 93 -18.84 8.10 1.61
C VAL A 93 -18.03 8.94 0.60
N ASP A 94 -16.81 9.34 0.95
CA ASP A 94 -15.99 10.20 0.10
C ASP A 94 -15.24 9.38 -0.97
N VAL A 95 -15.36 9.83 -2.22
CA VAL A 95 -14.74 9.21 -3.40
C VAL A 95 -13.22 9.01 -3.24
N GLU A 96 -12.57 9.93 -2.52
CA GLU A 96 -11.14 9.88 -2.22
C GLU A 96 -10.79 8.72 -1.28
N TYR A 97 -11.65 8.45 -0.31
CA TYR A 97 -11.47 7.35 0.63
C TYR A 97 -11.65 5.99 -0.07
N ALA A 98 -12.69 5.87 -0.90
CA ALA A 98 -12.90 4.70 -1.74
C ALA A 98 -11.67 4.41 -2.62
N ARG A 99 -11.11 5.43 -3.28
CA ARG A 99 -9.90 5.26 -4.11
C ARG A 99 -8.70 4.77 -3.30
N SER A 100 -8.53 5.29 -2.07
CA SER A 100 -7.45 4.91 -1.16
C SER A 100 -7.58 3.45 -0.70
N VAL A 101 -8.79 3.00 -0.37
CA VAL A 101 -9.07 1.59 -0.01
C VAL A 101 -8.75 0.65 -1.18
N GLY A 102 -9.14 1.01 -2.40
CA GLY A 102 -8.80 0.21 -3.58
C GLY A 102 -7.30 0.15 -3.86
N ALA A 103 -6.60 1.28 -3.71
CA ALA A 103 -5.15 1.36 -3.85
C ALA A 103 -4.41 0.51 -2.81
N LEU A 104 -4.82 0.62 -1.54
CA LEU A 104 -4.27 -0.20 -0.47
C LEU A 104 -4.51 -1.69 -0.72
N THR A 105 -5.72 -2.06 -1.13
CA THR A 105 -6.05 -3.46 -1.40
C THR A 105 -5.20 -4.03 -2.52
N ASN A 106 -4.94 -3.24 -3.58
CA ASN A 106 -4.05 -3.65 -4.66
C ASN A 106 -2.60 -3.87 -4.18
N ILE A 107 -2.08 -2.96 -3.35
CA ILE A 107 -0.73 -3.09 -2.75
C ILE A 107 -0.67 -4.33 -1.86
N LEU A 108 -1.62 -4.50 -0.95
CA LEU A 108 -1.70 -5.64 -0.03
C LEU A 108 -1.83 -6.97 -0.79
N ALA A 109 -2.69 -7.04 -1.79
CA ALA A 109 -2.87 -8.28 -2.55
C ALA A 109 -1.67 -8.59 -3.45
N THR A 110 -0.93 -7.59 -3.94
CA THR A 110 0.25 -7.81 -4.81
C THR A 110 1.51 -8.15 -4.01
N VAL A 111 1.71 -7.51 -2.86
CA VAL A 111 2.97 -7.58 -2.09
C VAL A 111 2.81 -8.39 -0.80
N GLY A 112 1.62 -8.43 -0.22
CA GLY A 112 1.38 -9.03 1.08
C GLY A 112 1.40 -10.55 1.08
N SER A 113 1.68 -11.12 2.25
CA SER A 113 1.54 -12.55 2.51
C SER A 113 0.05 -12.93 2.64
N ARG A 114 -0.26 -14.23 2.52
CA ARG A 114 -1.61 -14.75 2.78
C ARG A 114 -2.09 -14.42 4.20
N ALA A 115 -1.18 -14.44 5.18
CA ALA A 115 -1.47 -14.13 6.57
C ALA A 115 -1.82 -12.64 6.77
N GLU A 116 -1.05 -11.74 6.16
CA GLU A 116 -1.33 -10.30 6.19
C GLU A 116 -2.65 -9.97 5.51
N LEU A 117 -2.92 -10.56 4.35
CA LEU A 117 -4.19 -10.35 3.64
C LEU A 117 -5.39 -10.81 4.50
N LYS A 118 -5.22 -11.89 5.28
CA LYS A 118 -6.24 -12.36 6.21
C LYS A 118 -6.39 -11.43 7.42
N SER A 119 -5.29 -11.03 8.05
CA SER A 119 -5.30 -10.22 9.28
C SER A 119 -5.68 -8.75 9.04
N THR A 120 -5.46 -8.23 7.83
CA THR A 120 -5.81 -6.84 7.47
C THR A 120 -7.09 -6.78 6.67
N LEU A 121 -7.09 -7.26 5.41
CA LEU A 121 -8.23 -7.12 4.51
C LEU A 121 -9.43 -7.95 4.98
N CYS A 122 -9.27 -9.26 5.22
CA CYS A 122 -10.42 -10.10 5.59
C CYS A 122 -11.00 -9.68 6.95
N TYR A 123 -10.14 -9.40 7.93
CA TYR A 123 -10.58 -8.87 9.21
C TYR A 123 -11.34 -7.54 9.07
N ALA A 124 -10.86 -6.61 8.23
CA ALA A 124 -11.57 -5.35 7.97
C ALA A 124 -12.92 -5.57 7.26
N LEU A 125 -12.99 -6.54 6.35
CA LEU A 125 -14.24 -6.91 5.67
C LEU A 125 -15.24 -7.53 6.65
N GLU A 126 -14.81 -8.42 7.53
CA GLU A 126 -15.64 -9.02 8.59
C GLU A 126 -16.17 -7.96 9.58
N LEU A 127 -15.29 -7.06 10.03
CA LEU A 127 -15.63 -5.96 10.94
C LEU A 127 -16.63 -4.97 10.32
N SER A 128 -16.56 -4.75 9.01
CA SER A 128 -17.42 -3.77 8.34
C SER A 128 -18.91 -4.10 8.44
N GLY A 129 -19.24 -5.39 8.63
CA GLY A 129 -20.61 -5.87 8.68
C GLY A 129 -21.37 -5.68 7.36
N ARG A 130 -22.50 -6.41 7.24
CA ARG A 130 -23.43 -6.47 6.09
C ARG A 130 -22.80 -6.69 4.71
N ASP A 131 -23.15 -7.85 4.12
CA ASP A 131 -23.17 -8.10 2.67
C ASP A 131 -21.91 -7.69 1.87
N TRP A 132 -20.74 -7.52 2.50
CA TRP A 132 -19.49 -7.16 1.79
C TRP A 132 -19.16 -8.18 0.69
N ALA A 133 -19.51 -9.44 0.93
CA ALA A 133 -19.32 -10.55 0.02
C ALA A 133 -20.45 -10.68 -1.02
N SER A 134 -21.53 -9.90 -0.94
CA SER A 134 -22.65 -9.99 -1.91
C SER A 134 -22.22 -9.74 -3.36
N CYS A 135 -21.17 -8.95 -3.58
CA CYS A 135 -20.59 -8.73 -4.91
C CYS A 135 -19.89 -9.96 -5.50
N LEU A 136 -19.63 -10.99 -4.68
CA LEU A 136 -19.06 -12.28 -5.11
C LEU A 136 -20.13 -13.35 -5.35
N ASP A 137 -21.42 -13.03 -5.14
CA ASP A 137 -22.50 -13.94 -5.52
C ASP A 137 -22.57 -14.06 -7.04
N LYS A 138 -22.82 -15.27 -7.55
CA LYS A 138 -23.07 -15.53 -8.97
C LYS A 138 -24.19 -14.67 -9.57
N ARG A 139 -25.12 -14.19 -8.73
CA ARG A 139 -26.19 -13.24 -9.13
C ARG A 139 -25.73 -11.79 -9.29
N GLN A 140 -24.49 -11.46 -8.91
CA GLN A 140 -23.97 -10.10 -8.86
C GLN A 140 -22.72 -9.90 -9.72
N VAL A 141 -22.51 -10.76 -10.72
CA VAL A 141 -21.43 -10.64 -11.72
C VAL A 141 -21.43 -9.27 -12.41
N TRP A 142 -22.61 -8.62 -12.52
CA TRP A 142 -22.85 -7.36 -13.22
C TRP A 142 -22.93 -6.11 -12.34
N CYS A 143 -22.24 -6.07 -11.20
CA CYS A 143 -22.29 -4.90 -10.34
C CYS A 143 -21.55 -3.68 -10.96
N ASP A 144 -22.30 -2.70 -11.48
CA ASP A 144 -21.77 -1.43 -12.01
C ASP A 144 -21.06 -0.58 -10.93
N ARG A 145 -21.42 -0.77 -9.64
CA ARG A 145 -20.74 -0.16 -8.49
C ARG A 145 -20.05 -1.23 -7.65
N ARG A 146 -18.84 -1.59 -8.06
CA ARG A 146 -17.99 -2.52 -7.31
C ARG A 146 -17.46 -1.87 -6.05
N PRO A 147 -17.37 -2.62 -4.94
CA PRO A 147 -16.70 -2.10 -3.77
C PRO A 147 -15.21 -1.86 -4.08
N PRO A 148 -14.58 -0.83 -3.50
CA PRO A 148 -13.25 -0.42 -3.92
C PRO A 148 -12.17 -1.47 -3.69
N TRP A 149 -12.31 -2.29 -2.65
CA TRP A 149 -11.39 -3.40 -2.39
C TRP A 149 -11.40 -4.41 -3.54
N LEU A 150 -12.57 -4.77 -4.07
CA LEU A 150 -12.70 -5.70 -5.18
C LEU A 150 -12.07 -5.11 -6.44
N ALA A 151 -12.34 -3.83 -6.73
CA ALA A 151 -11.71 -3.14 -7.85
C ALA A 151 -10.17 -3.15 -7.74
N GLY A 152 -9.62 -3.00 -6.54
CA GLY A 152 -8.18 -3.12 -6.27
C GLY A 152 -7.61 -4.48 -6.63
N ILE A 153 -8.27 -5.58 -6.25
CA ILE A 153 -7.83 -6.95 -6.56
C ILE A 153 -7.95 -7.24 -8.06
N LEU A 154 -9.07 -6.86 -8.68
CA LEU A 154 -9.28 -7.10 -10.12
C LEU A 154 -8.25 -6.36 -10.99
N ALA A 155 -7.76 -5.20 -10.53
CA ALA A 155 -6.75 -4.42 -11.23
C ALA A 155 -5.37 -5.11 -11.33
N ILE A 156 -5.13 -6.18 -10.56
CA ILE A 156 -3.90 -6.99 -10.61
C ILE A 156 -3.80 -7.77 -11.92
N VAL A 157 -4.93 -8.29 -12.41
CA VAL A 157 -4.98 -9.04 -13.68
C VAL A 157 -4.65 -8.14 -14.88
N GLY A 158 -4.86 -6.83 -14.74
CA GLY A 158 -4.47 -5.84 -15.72
C GLY A 158 -5.09 -6.11 -17.10
N THR A 159 -4.25 -6.30 -18.11
CA THR A 159 -4.68 -6.50 -19.50
C THR A 159 -4.70 -7.97 -19.94
N ALA A 160 -4.54 -8.93 -19.01
CA ALA A 160 -4.41 -10.35 -19.36
C ALA A 160 -5.60 -10.89 -20.16
N LEU A 161 -6.81 -10.36 -19.95
CA LEU A 161 -8.05 -10.79 -20.62
C LEU A 161 -8.53 -9.83 -21.72
N GLN A 162 -7.75 -8.80 -22.07
CA GLN A 162 -8.14 -7.79 -23.08
C GLN A 162 -8.35 -8.39 -24.49
N PHE A 163 -7.79 -9.57 -24.75
CA PHE A 163 -7.90 -10.26 -26.04
C PHE A 163 -9.23 -11.04 -26.20
N VAL A 164 -9.97 -11.29 -25.11
CA VAL A 164 -11.19 -12.12 -25.13
C VAL A 164 -12.32 -11.47 -25.94
N PRO A 165 -12.67 -10.17 -25.74
CA PRO A 165 -13.77 -9.53 -26.48
C PRO A 165 -13.72 -9.68 -28.01
N PRO A 166 -12.60 -9.39 -28.71
CA PRO A 166 -12.57 -9.51 -30.16
C PRO A 166 -12.72 -10.97 -30.64
N ILE A 167 -12.27 -11.97 -29.86
CA ILE A 167 -12.43 -13.39 -30.22
C ILE A 167 -13.92 -13.77 -30.18
N LEU A 168 -14.61 -13.41 -29.11
CA LEU A 168 -16.02 -13.77 -28.92
C LEU A 168 -16.93 -13.09 -29.95
N VAL A 169 -16.71 -11.80 -30.21
CA VAL A 169 -17.50 -11.05 -31.21
C VAL A 169 -17.29 -11.62 -32.62
N ASN A 170 -16.05 -11.94 -32.99
CA ASN A 170 -15.77 -12.57 -34.28
C ASN A 170 -16.42 -13.96 -34.41
N ALA A 171 -16.50 -14.73 -33.33
CA ALA A 171 -17.16 -16.03 -33.32
C ALA A 171 -18.66 -15.90 -33.62
N ILE A 172 -19.34 -14.97 -32.95
CA ILE A 172 -20.77 -14.68 -33.19
C ILE A 172 -21.00 -14.16 -34.62
N GLN A 173 -20.16 -13.24 -35.10
CA GLN A 173 -20.24 -12.77 -36.49
C GLN A 173 -20.01 -13.88 -37.54
N SER A 174 -19.27 -14.93 -37.17
CA SER A 174 -19.04 -16.10 -38.01
C SER A 174 -20.17 -17.14 -37.92
N GLY A 175 -21.25 -16.85 -37.18
CA GLY A 175 -22.42 -17.69 -37.04
C GLY A 175 -22.38 -18.65 -35.83
N ALA A 176 -21.48 -18.45 -34.87
CA ALA A 176 -21.52 -19.21 -33.62
C ALA A 176 -22.76 -18.84 -32.79
N SER A 177 -23.39 -19.83 -32.18
CA SER A 177 -24.47 -19.59 -31.22
C SER A 177 -23.96 -18.94 -29.93
N MET A 178 -24.85 -18.32 -29.15
CA MET A 178 -24.50 -17.80 -27.82
C MET A 178 -23.93 -18.88 -26.90
N TYR A 179 -24.51 -20.08 -26.91
CA TYR A 179 -24.01 -21.23 -26.15
C TYR A 179 -22.54 -21.58 -26.50
N GLN A 180 -22.24 -21.69 -27.80
CA GLN A 180 -20.86 -21.95 -28.26
C GLN A 180 -19.92 -20.81 -27.88
N THR A 181 -20.39 -19.57 -27.89
CA THR A 181 -19.60 -18.39 -27.52
C THR A 181 -19.30 -18.37 -26.01
N MET A 182 -20.22 -18.77 -25.14
CA MET A 182 -19.98 -18.89 -23.70
C MET A 182 -18.96 -20.00 -23.40
N SER A 183 -19.08 -21.16 -24.04
CA SER A 183 -18.10 -22.25 -23.95
C SER A 183 -16.71 -21.83 -24.45
N LEU A 184 -16.67 -21.04 -25.54
CA LEU A 184 -15.44 -20.43 -26.03
C LEU A 184 -14.85 -19.43 -25.01
N CYS A 185 -15.68 -18.65 -24.33
CA CYS A 185 -15.25 -17.74 -23.27
C CYS A 185 -14.58 -18.48 -22.12
N LEU A 186 -15.20 -19.55 -21.60
CA LEU A 186 -14.60 -20.39 -20.56
C LEU A 186 -13.28 -21.03 -21.04
N SER A 187 -13.24 -21.45 -22.30
CA SER A 187 -12.01 -21.97 -22.93
C SER A 187 -10.91 -20.91 -23.09
N CYS A 188 -11.26 -19.64 -23.29
CA CYS A 188 -10.31 -18.54 -23.31
C CYS A 188 -9.76 -18.27 -21.90
N ILE A 189 -10.63 -18.23 -20.88
CA ILE A 189 -10.24 -18.05 -19.47
C ILE A 189 -9.31 -19.18 -19.03
N SER A 190 -9.67 -20.44 -19.34
CA SER A 190 -8.85 -21.63 -19.07
C SER A 190 -7.42 -21.49 -19.59
N ARG A 191 -7.25 -21.02 -20.83
CA ARG A 191 -5.93 -20.83 -21.44
C ARG A 191 -5.16 -19.63 -20.88
N SER A 192 -5.84 -18.69 -20.24
CA SER A 192 -5.22 -17.51 -19.63
C SER A 192 -4.80 -17.72 -18.18
N LEU A 193 -5.16 -18.84 -17.54
CA LEU A 193 -4.81 -19.14 -16.16
C LEU A 193 -3.29 -19.06 -15.90
N ASP A 194 -2.47 -19.54 -16.83
CA ASP A 194 -1.01 -19.52 -16.71
C ASP A 194 -0.42 -18.09 -16.79
N CYS A 195 -1.17 -17.14 -17.35
CA CYS A 195 -0.74 -15.74 -17.47
C CYS A 195 -1.24 -14.85 -16.32
N ILE A 196 -2.09 -15.39 -15.44
CA ILE A 196 -2.66 -14.63 -14.32
C ILE A 196 -1.63 -14.58 -13.17
N PRO A 197 -1.39 -13.40 -12.57
CA PRO A 197 -0.46 -13.28 -11.45
C PRO A 197 -0.86 -14.15 -10.27
N ARG A 198 0.11 -14.86 -9.65
CA ARG A 198 -0.14 -15.71 -8.48
C ARG A 198 -0.65 -14.95 -7.26
N CYS A 199 -0.29 -13.67 -7.13
CA CYS A 199 -0.83 -12.80 -6.08
C CYS A 199 -2.36 -12.67 -6.17
N PHE A 200 -2.92 -12.68 -7.38
CA PHE A 200 -4.37 -12.67 -7.61
C PHE A 200 -5.03 -13.99 -7.20
N THR A 201 -4.43 -15.14 -7.54
CA THR A 201 -4.94 -16.45 -7.11
C THR A 201 -4.89 -16.61 -5.60
N ASN A 202 -3.79 -16.19 -4.98
CA ASN A 202 -3.64 -16.18 -3.52
C ASN A 202 -4.71 -15.31 -2.83
N ALA A 203 -4.99 -14.13 -3.39
CA ALA A 203 -6.02 -13.26 -2.84
C ALA A 203 -7.42 -13.89 -2.96
N ALA A 204 -7.73 -14.52 -4.09
CA ALA A 204 -8.98 -15.25 -4.28
C ALA A 204 -9.11 -16.43 -3.30
N ASP A 205 -8.06 -17.21 -3.09
CA ASP A 205 -8.05 -18.35 -2.15
C ASP A 205 -8.29 -17.91 -0.70
N VAL A 206 -7.63 -16.83 -0.28
CA VAL A 206 -7.79 -16.28 1.08
C VAL A 206 -9.21 -15.76 1.31
N ILE A 207 -9.80 -15.11 0.30
CA ILE A 207 -11.19 -14.61 0.35
C ILE A 207 -12.20 -15.75 0.29
N GLU A 208 -11.96 -16.79 -0.52
CA GLU A 208 -12.81 -18.00 -0.57
C GLU A 208 -12.92 -18.65 0.80
N GLY A 209 -11.84 -18.63 1.60
CA GLY A 209 -11.82 -19.13 2.98
C GLY A 209 -12.55 -18.26 4.02
N THR A 210 -12.88 -17.01 3.70
CA THR A 210 -13.58 -16.07 4.61
C THR A 210 -15.00 -15.73 4.13
N LEU A 211 -15.48 -16.42 3.08
CA LEU A 211 -16.80 -16.20 2.53
C LEU A 211 -17.93 -16.58 3.52
N PRO A 212 -18.94 -15.71 3.68
CA PRO A 212 -20.18 -16.05 4.35
C PRO A 212 -20.96 -17.16 3.65
N SER A 213 -21.59 -18.05 4.43
CA SER A 213 -22.37 -19.20 3.92
C SER A 213 -23.55 -18.87 3.00
N ASN A 214 -24.01 -17.61 2.98
CA ASN A 214 -25.11 -17.15 2.13
C ASN A 214 -24.66 -16.72 0.72
N VAL A 215 -23.35 -16.62 0.45
CA VAL A 215 -22.80 -16.16 -0.82
C VAL A 215 -22.26 -17.35 -1.61
N ASN A 216 -22.73 -17.51 -2.84
CA ASN A 216 -22.32 -18.59 -3.72
C ASN A 216 -21.69 -18.04 -5.01
N PRO A 217 -20.36 -18.04 -5.15
CA PRO A 217 -19.70 -17.61 -6.38
C PRO A 217 -19.94 -18.58 -7.54
N VAL A 218 -19.71 -18.12 -8.78
CA VAL A 218 -19.85 -18.96 -9.99
C VAL A 218 -19.00 -20.22 -9.87
N GLY A 219 -19.62 -21.39 -10.04
CA GLY A 219 -18.96 -22.68 -9.91
C GLY A 219 -18.38 -22.99 -8.52
N GLY A 220 -18.77 -22.22 -7.49
CA GLY A 220 -18.23 -22.36 -6.13
C GLY A 220 -16.78 -21.90 -5.97
N SER A 221 -16.26 -21.08 -6.89
CA SER A 221 -14.90 -20.52 -6.79
C SER A 221 -14.88 -19.00 -6.92
N VAL A 222 -14.25 -18.32 -5.95
CA VAL A 222 -14.09 -16.85 -5.98
C VAL A 222 -13.21 -16.42 -7.14
N LEU A 223 -12.18 -17.20 -7.45
CA LEU A 223 -11.27 -16.92 -8.56
C LEU A 223 -12.03 -16.87 -9.88
N LEU A 224 -12.88 -17.88 -10.15
CA LEU A 224 -13.67 -17.92 -11.36
C LEU A 224 -14.65 -16.74 -11.46
N GLN A 225 -15.35 -16.43 -10.35
CA GLN A 225 -16.23 -15.27 -10.26
C GLN A 225 -15.48 -13.97 -10.63
N MET A 226 -14.28 -13.76 -10.08
CA MET A 226 -13.48 -12.57 -10.37
C MET A 226 -13.01 -12.52 -11.83
N LEU A 227 -12.63 -13.66 -12.42
CA LEU A 227 -12.19 -13.72 -13.83
C LEU A 227 -13.34 -13.45 -14.81
N ILE A 228 -14.54 -13.96 -14.53
CA ILE A 228 -15.73 -13.64 -15.31
C ILE A 228 -16.07 -12.15 -15.17
N THR A 229 -15.95 -11.60 -13.96
CA THR A 229 -16.17 -10.18 -13.67
C THR A 229 -15.20 -9.27 -14.46
N ILE A 230 -13.93 -9.67 -14.62
CA ILE A 230 -12.95 -8.96 -15.45
C ILE A 230 -13.30 -9.10 -16.94
N THR A 231 -13.69 -10.29 -17.38
CA THR A 231 -14.05 -10.54 -18.78
C THR A 231 -15.25 -9.70 -19.20
N TYR A 232 -16.25 -9.61 -18.31
CA TYR A 232 -17.40 -8.73 -18.46
C TYR A 232 -16.99 -7.25 -18.59
N GLU A 233 -16.05 -6.80 -17.76
CA GLU A 233 -15.53 -5.42 -17.82
C GLU A 233 -14.79 -5.13 -19.14
N GLU A 234 -13.96 -6.07 -19.60
CA GLU A 234 -13.25 -5.94 -20.87
C GLU A 234 -14.22 -5.92 -22.07
N LEU A 235 -15.31 -6.70 -22.02
CA LEU A 235 -16.39 -6.62 -23.01
C LEU A 235 -17.06 -5.25 -23.02
N GLN A 236 -17.39 -4.68 -21.85
CA GLN A 236 -17.95 -3.33 -21.78
C GLN A 236 -16.98 -2.25 -22.31
N LYS A 237 -15.70 -2.32 -21.93
CA LYS A 237 -14.67 -1.38 -22.41
C LYS A 237 -14.49 -1.49 -23.91
N TRP A 238 -14.49 -2.70 -24.45
CA TRP A 238 -14.37 -2.96 -25.88
C TRP A 238 -15.60 -2.44 -26.64
N ALA A 239 -16.82 -2.70 -26.13
CA ALA A 239 -18.05 -2.14 -26.69
C ALA A 239 -18.01 -0.61 -26.75
N LYS A 240 -17.61 0.08 -25.66
CA LYS A 240 -17.45 1.54 -25.64
C LYS A 240 -16.44 2.04 -26.68
N LYS A 241 -15.30 1.35 -26.85
CA LYS A 241 -14.29 1.68 -27.86
C LYS A 241 -14.82 1.51 -29.28
N GLU A 242 -15.56 0.44 -29.57
CA GLU A 242 -16.17 0.22 -30.89
C GLU A 242 -17.28 1.24 -31.20
N VAL A 243 -18.12 1.62 -30.22
CA VAL A 243 -19.11 2.69 -30.40
C VAL A 243 -18.45 4.01 -30.82
N ILE A 244 -17.30 4.34 -30.23
CA ILE A 244 -16.56 5.55 -30.62
C ILE A 244 -16.07 5.43 -32.07
N LYS A 245 -15.50 4.29 -32.46
CA LYS A 245 -15.06 4.05 -33.85
C LYS A 245 -16.21 4.14 -34.84
N GLU A 246 -17.36 3.55 -34.51
CA GLU A 246 -18.58 3.61 -35.33
C GLU A 246 -19.06 5.06 -35.51
N LYS A 247 -19.03 5.87 -34.45
CA LYS A 247 -19.36 7.31 -34.51
C LYS A 247 -18.34 8.12 -35.31
N THR A 248 -17.05 7.79 -35.25
CA THR A 248 -16.01 8.47 -36.03
C THR A 248 -16.13 8.18 -37.52
N VAL A 249 -16.50 6.94 -37.90
CA VAL A 249 -16.76 6.55 -39.29
C VAL A 249 -18.06 7.17 -39.82
N GLY A 250 -19.05 7.43 -38.96
CA GLY A 250 -20.31 8.10 -39.35
C GLY A 250 -20.20 9.61 -39.61
N ASN A 251 -19.20 10.29 -39.05
CA ASN A 251 -19.07 11.76 -39.10
C ASN A 251 -17.97 12.27 -40.04
N GLY A 252 -17.31 11.40 -40.82
CA GLY A 252 -16.26 11.79 -41.76
C GLY A 252 -16.22 10.90 -42.99
N GLU A 253 -16.37 11.54 -44.15
CA GLU A 253 -16.07 11.04 -45.52
C GLU A 253 -17.11 10.15 -46.23
N ALA A 254 -18.02 10.82 -46.94
CA ALA A 254 -18.81 10.26 -48.03
C ALA A 254 -18.00 9.98 -49.33
N HIS A 255 -16.67 9.91 -49.29
CA HIS A 255 -15.84 9.66 -50.48
C HIS A 255 -14.69 8.68 -50.20
N ASN A 256 -15.01 7.38 -50.08
CA ASN A 256 -14.05 6.35 -50.47
C ASN A 256 -14.75 5.02 -50.79
N LEU A 257 -15.35 4.94 -51.98
CA LEU A 257 -15.96 3.71 -52.51
C LEU A 257 -14.94 2.62 -52.92
N ASN A 258 -13.64 2.75 -52.58
CA ASN A 258 -12.61 1.78 -52.97
C ASN A 258 -11.85 1.11 -51.81
N ALA A 259 -12.22 1.33 -50.54
CA ALA A 259 -11.54 0.66 -49.41
C ALA A 259 -12.04 -0.77 -49.11
N LYS A 260 -12.98 -1.33 -49.90
CA LYS A 260 -13.50 -2.70 -49.70
C LYS A 260 -12.62 -3.82 -50.30
N GLN A 261 -11.54 -3.51 -51.01
CA GLN A 261 -10.69 -4.54 -51.66
C GLN A 261 -9.41 -4.94 -50.90
N ASN A 262 -9.06 -4.29 -49.78
CA ASN A 262 -7.85 -4.60 -49.01
C ASN A 262 -8.10 -5.18 -47.61
N ARG A 263 -9.11 -6.06 -47.46
CA ARG A 263 -9.04 -7.04 -46.36
C ARG A 263 -7.99 -8.08 -46.72
N ALA A 264 -6.79 -7.92 -46.17
CA ALA A 264 -5.80 -8.97 -46.11
C ALA A 264 -6.49 -10.26 -45.61
N LYS A 265 -6.35 -11.34 -46.37
CA LYS A 265 -6.87 -12.67 -46.05
C LYS A 265 -6.29 -13.11 -44.70
N VAL A 266 -7.01 -12.83 -43.61
CA VAL A 266 -6.77 -13.49 -42.32
C VAL A 266 -7.20 -14.94 -42.51
N LYS A 267 -6.25 -15.86 -42.41
CA LYS A 267 -6.48 -17.30 -42.53
C LYS A 267 -7.62 -17.71 -41.59
N HIS A 268 -8.74 -18.15 -42.17
CA HIS A 268 -9.81 -18.80 -41.42
C HIS A 268 -9.25 -20.01 -40.67
N VAL A 269 -9.25 -19.94 -39.34
CA VAL A 269 -9.17 -21.15 -38.52
C VAL A 269 -10.56 -21.79 -38.59
N ARG A 270 -10.68 -22.79 -39.46
CA ARG A 270 -11.89 -23.60 -39.59
C ARG A 270 -12.04 -24.46 -38.34
N ILE A 271 -12.83 -24.00 -37.37
CA ILE A 271 -13.28 -24.86 -36.28
C ILE A 271 -14.16 -25.95 -36.91
N ARG A 272 -13.69 -27.20 -36.91
CA ARG A 272 -14.49 -28.34 -37.34
C ARG A 272 -15.59 -28.56 -36.30
N THR A 273 -16.82 -28.20 -36.66
CA THR A 273 -18.04 -28.64 -35.98
C THR A 273 -18.20 -30.14 -36.14
N LEU A 274 -18.21 -30.88 -35.02
CA LEU A 274 -18.83 -32.19 -34.93
C LEU A 274 -20.17 -32.01 -34.19
N ALA A 275 -21.19 -32.70 -34.70
CA ALA A 275 -22.57 -32.76 -34.21
C ALA A 275 -23.49 -31.59 -34.59
N THR A 276 -24.36 -31.88 -35.55
CA THR A 276 -25.64 -31.24 -35.83
C THR A 276 -26.54 -31.34 -34.58
N SER A 277 -26.90 -30.21 -33.98
CA SER A 277 -28.01 -30.13 -33.01
C SER A 277 -29.04 -29.12 -33.46
N ASN A 278 -30.31 -29.48 -33.29
CA ASN A 278 -31.50 -28.82 -33.83
C ASN A 278 -31.69 -27.38 -33.34
N PRO A 279 -32.25 -26.47 -34.17
CA PRO A 279 -32.55 -25.10 -33.78
C PRO A 279 -33.92 -25.07 -33.09
N SER A 280 -33.96 -25.32 -31.80
CA SER A 280 -35.16 -25.10 -31.00
C SER A 280 -34.79 -24.62 -29.60
N SER A 281 -34.34 -23.37 -29.54
CA SER A 281 -34.51 -22.51 -28.35
C SER A 281 -34.74 -21.07 -28.84
N SER A 282 -35.80 -20.46 -28.34
CA SER A 282 -36.53 -19.33 -28.91
C SER A 282 -35.95 -17.95 -28.57
N VAL A 283 -34.63 -17.78 -28.69
CA VAL A 283 -33.93 -16.48 -28.64
C VAL A 283 -32.75 -16.52 -29.60
N SER A 284 -33.02 -16.60 -30.90
CA SER A 284 -31.98 -16.46 -31.92
C SER A 284 -31.58 -14.99 -32.03
N PHE A 285 -30.53 -14.60 -31.32
CA PHE A 285 -29.89 -13.30 -31.53
C PHE A 285 -29.38 -13.21 -32.97
N ASP A 286 -29.90 -12.26 -33.75
CA ASP A 286 -29.50 -12.06 -35.15
C ASP A 286 -28.19 -11.27 -35.21
N ALA A 287 -27.10 -12.03 -35.10
CA ALA A 287 -25.74 -11.53 -35.15
C ALA A 287 -25.34 -10.92 -36.50
N ALA A 288 -26.00 -11.30 -37.60
CA ALA A 288 -25.57 -10.94 -38.95
C ALA A 288 -25.78 -9.45 -39.28
N HIS A 289 -26.72 -8.80 -38.59
CA HIS A 289 -27.07 -7.39 -38.77
C HIS A 289 -26.72 -6.51 -37.56
N SER A 290 -26.17 -7.09 -36.50
CA SER A 290 -25.83 -6.39 -35.27
C SER A 290 -24.44 -5.73 -35.35
N THR A 291 -24.31 -4.53 -34.78
CA THR A 291 -23.00 -3.87 -34.67
C THR A 291 -22.08 -4.66 -33.74
N PRO A 292 -20.75 -4.67 -33.96
CA PRO A 292 -19.81 -5.32 -33.05
C PRO A 292 -19.99 -4.87 -31.59
N SER A 293 -20.26 -3.58 -31.37
CA SER A 293 -20.60 -3.02 -30.06
C SER A 293 -21.82 -3.67 -29.41
N SER A 294 -22.90 -3.89 -30.16
CA SER A 294 -24.12 -4.55 -29.67
C SER A 294 -23.90 -6.04 -29.38
N ILE A 295 -23.12 -6.71 -30.22
CA ILE A 295 -22.74 -8.12 -30.02
C ILE A 295 -21.97 -8.29 -28.72
N ALA A 296 -21.00 -7.41 -28.43
CA ALA A 296 -20.23 -7.45 -27.20
C ALA A 296 -21.09 -7.25 -25.94
N LEU A 297 -22.09 -6.37 -25.99
CA LEU A 297 -23.04 -6.18 -24.89
C LEU A 297 -23.95 -7.41 -24.71
N ALA A 298 -24.44 -8.00 -25.80
CA ALA A 298 -25.24 -9.22 -25.73
C ALA A 298 -24.45 -10.41 -25.17
N ILE A 299 -23.15 -10.53 -25.48
CA ILE A 299 -22.25 -11.51 -24.86
C ILE A 299 -22.10 -11.22 -23.36
N ALA A 300 -21.91 -9.96 -22.98
CA ALA A 300 -21.77 -9.56 -21.59
C ALA A 300 -23.03 -9.89 -20.76
N GLU A 301 -24.22 -9.69 -21.32
CA GLU A 301 -25.49 -10.13 -20.72
C GLU A 301 -25.58 -11.65 -20.62
N ALA A 302 -25.18 -12.38 -21.66
CA ALA A 302 -25.18 -13.85 -21.62
C ALA A 302 -24.22 -14.43 -20.56
N LEU A 303 -23.08 -13.77 -20.31
CA LEU A 303 -22.14 -14.16 -19.26
C LEU A 303 -22.73 -14.06 -17.85
N CYS A 304 -23.73 -13.19 -17.65
CA CYS A 304 -24.39 -13.02 -16.36
C CYS A 304 -25.17 -14.26 -15.93
N SER A 305 -25.66 -15.04 -16.89
CA SER A 305 -26.41 -16.29 -16.68
C SER A 305 -25.59 -17.53 -17.02
N ILE A 306 -24.26 -17.46 -17.05
CA ILE A 306 -23.41 -18.58 -17.48
C ILE A 306 -23.51 -19.81 -16.55
N ASP A 307 -23.77 -19.56 -15.26
CA ASP A 307 -23.94 -20.57 -14.20
C ASP A 307 -25.43 -20.78 -13.85
N GLU A 308 -26.33 -20.35 -14.73
CA GLU A 308 -27.77 -20.62 -14.65
C GLU A 308 -28.14 -21.77 -15.60
N ASP A 309 -29.17 -22.55 -15.24
CA ASP A 309 -29.73 -23.68 -16.01
C ASP A 309 -28.80 -24.89 -16.27
N ASP A 310 -27.70 -25.02 -15.54
CA ASP A 310 -26.74 -26.14 -15.64
C ASP A 310 -26.14 -26.40 -17.05
N LYS A 311 -26.21 -25.40 -17.94
CA LYS A 311 -25.80 -25.53 -19.35
C LYS A 311 -24.30 -25.68 -19.52
N HIS A 312 -23.50 -25.01 -18.69
CA HIS A 312 -22.03 -25.01 -18.75
C HIS A 312 -21.37 -25.67 -17.53
N THR A 313 -22.13 -26.40 -16.70
CA THR A 313 -21.66 -26.92 -15.40
C THR A 313 -20.41 -27.81 -15.52
N GLN A 314 -20.32 -28.65 -16.55
CA GLN A 314 -19.14 -29.52 -16.77
C GLN A 314 -17.87 -28.71 -17.12
N GLU A 315 -18.02 -27.68 -17.95
CA GLU A 315 -16.92 -26.80 -18.36
C GLU A 315 -16.44 -25.97 -17.16
N ILE A 316 -17.38 -25.44 -16.38
CA ILE A 316 -17.12 -24.71 -15.13
C ILE A 316 -16.39 -25.61 -14.12
N GLN A 317 -16.87 -26.83 -13.87
CA GLN A 317 -16.22 -27.78 -12.95
C GLN A 317 -14.81 -28.14 -13.40
N THR A 318 -14.61 -28.36 -14.70
CA THR A 318 -13.28 -28.64 -15.27
C THR A 318 -12.35 -27.45 -15.06
N LEU A 319 -12.85 -26.24 -15.28
CA LEU A 319 -12.09 -25.00 -15.08
C LEU A 319 -11.72 -24.80 -13.61
N VAL A 320 -12.66 -25.01 -12.68
CA VAL A 320 -12.39 -24.94 -11.24
C VAL A 320 -11.34 -25.98 -10.83
N ALA A 321 -11.44 -27.21 -11.34
CA ALA A 321 -10.43 -28.23 -11.08
C ALA A 321 -9.04 -27.84 -11.61
N GLN A 322 -8.96 -27.18 -12.76
CA GLN A 322 -7.71 -26.64 -13.30
C GLN A 322 -7.14 -25.53 -12.43
N THR A 323 -7.98 -24.61 -11.93
CA THR A 323 -7.53 -23.53 -11.04
C THR A 323 -6.97 -24.04 -9.72
N LYS A 324 -7.50 -25.15 -9.20
CA LYS A 324 -7.04 -25.79 -7.94
C LYS A 324 -5.85 -26.73 -8.15
N ARG A 325 -5.35 -26.87 -9.38
CA ARG A 325 -4.21 -27.73 -9.68
C ARG A 325 -2.93 -27.08 -9.16
N THR A 326 -2.37 -27.63 -8.09
CA THR A 326 -1.03 -27.27 -7.62
C THR A 326 0.01 -27.80 -8.60
N PHE A 327 0.86 -26.90 -9.11
CA PHE A 327 2.00 -27.29 -9.93
C PHE A 327 3.06 -27.91 -9.02
N ARG A 328 3.06 -29.24 -8.91
CA ARG A 328 4.24 -29.97 -8.43
C ARG A 328 5.30 -29.89 -9.52
N LEU A 329 6.42 -29.24 -9.21
CA LEU A 329 7.61 -29.28 -10.06
C LEU A 329 7.97 -30.76 -10.28
N SER A 330 8.06 -31.20 -11.53
CA SER A 330 8.38 -32.60 -11.82
C SER A 330 9.83 -32.91 -11.44
N ASP A 331 10.08 -34.14 -10.97
CA ASP A 331 11.37 -34.74 -10.60
C ASP A 331 12.51 -34.65 -11.67
N GLN A 332 12.25 -34.07 -12.84
CA GLN A 332 13.20 -33.91 -13.94
C GLN A 332 14.01 -32.60 -13.91
N PHE A 333 13.60 -31.61 -13.13
CA PHE A 333 14.36 -30.37 -12.94
C PHE A 333 14.90 -30.33 -11.52
N GLY A 334 16.19 -30.63 -11.37
CA GLY A 334 16.90 -30.81 -10.11
C GLY A 334 16.84 -29.63 -9.15
N LEU A 335 15.77 -29.58 -8.36
CA LEU A 335 15.67 -28.80 -7.12
C LEU A 335 15.50 -29.71 -5.89
N GLU A 336 15.77 -31.02 -6.01
CA GLU A 336 15.83 -31.92 -4.84
C GLU A 336 16.93 -31.53 -3.85
N ASP A 337 17.93 -30.77 -4.30
CA ASP A 337 19.00 -30.24 -3.43
C ASP A 337 18.54 -29.06 -2.54
N PHE A 338 17.30 -28.55 -2.71
CA PHE A 338 16.78 -27.39 -1.98
C PHE A 338 15.31 -27.55 -1.55
N PRO A 339 15.01 -28.40 -0.55
CA PRO A 339 13.65 -28.59 -0.03
C PRO A 339 12.99 -27.30 0.46
N GLU A 340 13.77 -26.33 0.97
CA GLU A 340 13.27 -25.01 1.35
C GLU A 340 12.59 -24.29 0.17
N PHE A 341 13.14 -24.38 -1.05
CA PHE A 341 12.57 -23.71 -2.23
C PHE A 341 11.22 -24.29 -2.66
N ALA A 342 10.99 -25.59 -2.47
CA ALA A 342 9.71 -26.23 -2.78
C ALA A 342 8.62 -25.81 -1.79
N GLU A 343 8.96 -25.71 -0.51
CA GLU A 343 8.07 -25.18 0.54
C GLU A 343 7.71 -23.70 0.30
N PHE A 344 8.67 -22.89 -0.16
CA PHE A 344 8.46 -21.50 -0.60
C PHE A 344 7.47 -21.36 -1.77
N PHE A 345 7.38 -22.36 -2.64
CA PHE A 345 6.42 -22.38 -3.76
C PHE A 345 5.06 -22.95 -3.36
N GLU A 346 4.99 -23.84 -2.37
CA GLU A 346 3.74 -24.42 -1.86
C GLU A 346 2.98 -23.47 -0.91
N GLU A 347 3.66 -22.65 -0.13
CA GLU A 347 3.00 -21.74 0.83
C GLU A 347 2.38 -20.48 0.20
N GLY A 348 2.68 -20.18 -1.07
CA GLY A 348 2.15 -18.98 -1.71
C GLY A 348 2.60 -17.67 -1.04
N SER A 349 3.57 -17.74 -0.12
CA SER A 349 4.34 -16.56 0.31
C SER A 349 5.11 -16.07 -0.90
N VAL A 350 4.71 -14.91 -1.45
CA VAL A 350 5.51 -14.24 -2.47
C VAL A 350 6.94 -14.12 -1.90
N PRO A 351 8.00 -14.51 -2.64
CA PRO A 351 9.35 -14.24 -2.17
C PRO A 351 9.45 -12.74 -1.89
N ALA A 352 9.87 -12.35 -0.68
CA ALA A 352 9.86 -10.99 -0.11
C ALA A 352 8.58 -10.52 0.64
N SER A 353 7.57 -11.36 0.85
CA SER A 353 6.25 -10.96 1.39
C SER A 353 6.21 -10.19 2.72
N ASN A 354 7.30 -10.12 3.49
CA ASN A 354 7.34 -9.33 4.73
C ASN A 354 7.95 -7.92 4.59
N ALA A 355 8.52 -7.53 3.43
CA ALA A 355 9.22 -6.24 3.24
C ALA A 355 10.23 -5.85 4.36
N GLU A 356 10.59 -6.79 5.24
CA GLU A 356 11.36 -6.55 6.46
C GLU A 356 12.81 -6.19 6.18
N ARG A 357 13.33 -6.63 5.02
CA ARG A 357 14.65 -6.28 4.52
C ARG A 357 14.53 -5.20 3.45
N ASP A 358 15.47 -4.26 3.43
CA ASP A 358 15.50 -3.14 2.48
C ASP A 358 15.54 -3.62 1.01
N SER A 359 16.26 -4.71 0.74
CA SER A 359 16.34 -5.35 -0.58
C SER A 359 14.98 -5.88 -1.06
N ASP A 360 14.23 -6.46 -0.14
CA ASP A 360 12.98 -7.17 -0.39
C ASP A 360 11.88 -6.15 -0.67
N ALA A 361 11.81 -5.09 0.15
CA ALA A 361 10.95 -3.94 -0.09
C ALA A 361 11.23 -3.27 -1.44
N ALA A 362 12.49 -3.16 -1.87
CA ALA A 362 12.86 -2.60 -3.17
C ALA A 362 12.37 -3.47 -4.34
N ILE A 363 12.49 -4.80 -4.25
CA ILE A 363 12.03 -5.73 -5.28
C ILE A 363 10.50 -5.66 -5.41
N LEU A 364 9.77 -5.68 -4.29
CA LEU A 364 8.31 -5.59 -4.27
C LEU A 364 7.80 -4.27 -4.82
N THR A 365 8.48 -3.17 -4.47
CA THR A 365 8.19 -1.84 -5.00
C THR A 365 8.38 -1.81 -6.52
N ASN A 366 9.47 -2.40 -7.02
CA ASN A 366 9.70 -2.49 -8.46
C ASN A 366 8.59 -3.29 -9.16
N GLN A 367 8.13 -4.40 -8.58
CA GLN A 367 7.00 -5.17 -9.14
C GLN A 367 5.72 -4.30 -9.26
N LEU A 368 5.38 -3.53 -8.22
CA LEU A 368 4.26 -2.60 -8.26
C LEU A 368 4.45 -1.53 -9.36
N LEU A 369 5.64 -0.94 -9.46
CA LEU A 369 5.95 0.10 -10.44
C LEU A 369 5.90 -0.38 -11.89
N MET A 370 6.07 -1.67 -12.16
CA MET A 370 5.92 -2.22 -13.52
C MET A 370 4.48 -2.18 -14.02
N THR A 371 3.50 -2.21 -13.12
CA THR A 371 2.07 -2.17 -13.48
C THR A 371 1.51 -0.74 -13.45
N SER A 372 0.59 -0.41 -14.35
CA SER A 372 -0.08 0.90 -14.33
C SER A 372 -0.97 1.07 -13.10
N SER A 373 -1.64 -0.01 -12.67
CA SER A 373 -2.47 -0.03 -11.47
C SER A 373 -1.64 0.12 -10.19
N GLY A 374 -0.48 -0.54 -10.10
CA GLY A 374 0.44 -0.38 -8.97
C GLY A 374 1.03 1.03 -8.86
N ARG A 375 1.42 1.66 -9.98
CA ARG A 375 1.88 3.06 -9.98
C ARG A 375 0.81 4.03 -9.50
N ASP A 376 -0.43 3.88 -9.97
CA ASP A 376 -1.55 4.72 -9.50
C ASP A 376 -1.85 4.47 -8.03
N SER A 377 -1.81 3.21 -7.59
CA SER A 377 -2.07 2.83 -6.19
C SER A 377 -1.05 3.44 -5.24
N LEU A 378 0.23 3.39 -5.58
CA LEU A 378 1.30 4.02 -4.80
C LEU A 378 1.11 5.54 -4.71
N ARG A 379 0.79 6.21 -5.81
CA ARG A 379 0.51 7.65 -5.82
C ARG A 379 -0.68 8.00 -4.93
N VAL A 380 -1.80 7.31 -5.09
CA VAL A 380 -3.01 7.56 -4.30
C VAL A 380 -2.74 7.39 -2.81
N MET A 381 -2.00 6.34 -2.42
CA MET A 381 -1.64 6.13 -1.02
C MET A 381 -0.73 7.23 -0.47
N TYR A 382 0.23 7.69 -1.26
CA TYR A 382 1.10 8.81 -0.86
C TYR A 382 0.33 10.12 -0.71
N ASP A 383 -0.58 10.42 -1.64
CA ASP A 383 -1.43 11.62 -1.56
C ASP A 383 -2.36 11.54 -0.34
N HIS A 384 -2.97 10.39 -0.09
CA HIS A 384 -3.80 10.13 1.08
C HIS A 384 -3.00 10.36 2.38
N LEU A 385 -1.77 9.87 2.43
CA LEU A 385 -0.87 10.09 3.56
C LEU A 385 -0.55 11.55 3.80
N GLN A 386 -0.23 12.27 2.74
CA GLN A 386 0.11 13.69 2.84
C GLN A 386 -1.09 14.52 3.32
N LEU A 387 -2.32 14.10 3.00
CA LEU A 387 -3.56 14.74 3.44
C LEU A 387 -3.91 14.40 4.90
N HIS A 388 -3.72 13.15 5.32
CA HIS A 388 -4.21 12.64 6.62
C HIS A 388 -3.12 12.40 7.67
N SER A 389 -1.85 12.73 7.37
CA SER A 389 -0.72 12.57 8.30
C SER A 389 -0.96 13.16 9.69
N GLU A 390 -1.65 14.31 9.78
CA GLU A 390 -1.97 14.98 11.05
C GLU A 390 -2.90 14.14 11.94
N TRP A 391 -3.89 13.47 11.33
CA TRP A 391 -4.76 12.55 12.06
C TRP A 391 -3.97 11.35 12.57
N ILE A 392 -3.06 10.80 11.75
CA ILE A 392 -2.22 9.67 12.13
C ILE A 392 -1.31 10.05 13.31
N TYR A 393 -0.66 11.21 13.27
CA TYR A 393 0.18 11.67 14.40
C TYR A 393 -0.62 11.92 15.69
N LYS A 394 -1.89 12.31 15.58
CA LYS A 394 -2.79 12.48 16.72
C LYS A 394 -3.19 11.13 17.33
N GLU A 395 -3.57 10.15 16.51
CA GLU A 395 -3.89 8.79 16.97
C GLU A 395 -2.67 8.10 17.60
N LEU A 396 -1.47 8.32 17.04
CA LEU A 396 -0.23 7.83 17.61
C LEU A 396 0.15 8.56 18.92
N GLY A 397 -0.51 9.66 19.29
CA GLY A 397 -0.21 10.43 20.48
C GLY A 397 1.17 11.08 20.45
N VAL A 398 1.69 11.40 19.26
CA VAL A 398 2.97 12.09 19.08
C VAL A 398 2.78 13.61 19.03
N GLN A 399 1.62 14.07 18.56
CA GLN A 399 1.32 15.49 18.45
C GLN A 399 0.34 15.95 19.54
N GLU A 400 0.72 17.00 20.27
CA GLU A 400 -0.19 17.72 21.17
C GLU A 400 -1.22 18.53 20.37
N THR A 401 -2.42 18.68 20.93
CA THR A 401 -3.47 19.53 20.38
C THR A 401 -2.99 20.98 20.32
N CYS A 402 -2.77 21.52 19.13
CA CYS A 402 -2.50 22.94 18.93
C CYS A 402 -3.77 23.64 18.44
N ASP A 403 -4.00 24.87 18.90
CA ASP A 403 -5.18 25.71 18.58
C ASP A 403 -5.24 26.18 17.11
N VAL A 404 -4.21 25.87 16.31
CA VAL A 404 -4.08 26.34 14.92
C VAL A 404 -4.41 25.20 13.95
N ASP A 405 -5.58 25.27 13.32
CA ASP A 405 -6.05 24.38 12.25
C ASP A 405 -5.48 24.78 10.88
N ILE A 406 -4.17 24.94 10.77
CA ILE A 406 -3.51 25.09 9.46
C ILE A 406 -2.94 23.73 9.06
N PRO A 407 -3.43 23.12 7.96
CA PRO A 407 -2.84 21.92 7.41
C PRO A 407 -1.40 22.20 7.00
N LEU A 408 -0.43 21.45 7.56
CA LEU A 408 0.99 21.65 7.30
C LEU A 408 1.35 21.54 5.80
N ASN A 409 0.60 20.74 5.05
CA ASN A 409 0.77 20.55 3.60
C ASN A 409 0.37 21.78 2.75
N LYS A 410 -0.40 22.72 3.31
CA LYS A 410 -0.85 23.97 2.67
C LYS A 410 -0.34 25.21 3.40
N ALA A 411 0.57 25.03 4.35
CA ALA A 411 1.12 26.12 5.13
C ALA A 411 1.80 27.14 4.19
N PRO A 412 1.41 28.43 4.24
CA PRO A 412 2.08 29.45 3.45
C PRO A 412 3.55 29.55 3.88
N LEU A 413 4.44 29.93 2.96
CA LEU A 413 5.88 30.03 3.22
C LEU A 413 6.18 30.83 4.50
N LEU A 414 5.43 31.91 4.72
CA LEU A 414 5.56 32.73 5.93
C LEU A 414 5.28 31.92 7.21
N TYR A 415 4.28 31.04 7.21
CA TYR A 415 4.01 30.17 8.35
C TYR A 415 5.19 29.23 8.60
N ILE A 416 5.69 28.57 7.55
CA ILE A 416 6.83 27.64 7.62
C ILE A 416 8.11 28.36 8.12
N MET A 417 8.32 29.61 7.73
CA MET A 417 9.48 30.41 8.18
C MET A 417 9.46 30.71 9.68
N PHE A 418 8.28 30.80 10.30
CA PHE A 418 8.11 31.20 11.69
C PHE A 418 7.61 30.09 12.61
N HIS A 419 7.33 28.89 12.09
CA HIS A 419 6.83 27.76 12.86
C HIS A 419 7.63 26.48 12.54
N ILE A 420 7.99 25.73 13.58
CA ILE A 420 8.46 24.34 13.44
C ILE A 420 7.24 23.45 13.66
N GLY A 421 6.73 22.86 12.58
CA GLY A 421 5.43 22.20 12.61
C GLY A 421 4.33 23.20 12.97
N ARG A 422 3.55 22.92 14.02
CA ARG A 422 2.49 23.83 14.52
C ARG A 422 2.94 24.76 15.65
N ARG A 423 4.22 24.71 16.02
CA ARG A 423 4.78 25.46 17.14
C ARG A 423 5.52 26.69 16.63
N PRO A 424 5.24 27.91 17.15
CA PRO A 424 6.04 29.07 16.82
C PRO A 424 7.51 28.82 17.14
N PHE A 425 8.40 29.26 16.24
CA PHE A 425 9.85 29.16 16.45
C PHE A 425 10.30 29.96 17.70
N ASP A 426 9.59 31.03 18.04
CA ASP A 426 9.89 31.93 19.14
C ASP A 426 9.25 31.54 20.48
N GLN A 427 8.73 30.32 20.62
CA GLN A 427 8.14 29.81 21.87
C GLN A 427 9.03 29.97 23.10
N PHE A 428 10.35 29.83 22.93
CA PHE A 428 11.32 30.09 23.99
C PHE A 428 11.35 31.56 24.42
N LEU A 429 11.28 32.48 23.45
CA LEU A 429 11.28 33.93 23.70
C LEU A 429 9.95 34.41 24.30
N ARG A 430 8.84 33.72 24.00
CA ARG A 430 7.51 34.01 24.57
C ARG A 430 7.31 33.44 25.98
N GLY A 431 8.19 32.56 26.44
CA GLY A 431 8.04 31.88 27.73
C GLY A 431 6.90 30.85 27.77
N GLU A 432 6.29 30.55 26.63
CA GLU A 432 5.20 29.56 26.50
C GLU A 432 5.72 28.13 26.58
N TRP A 433 7.02 27.91 26.30
CA TRP A 433 7.61 26.58 26.34
C TRP A 433 8.36 26.33 27.64
N ALA A 434 7.82 25.44 28.46
CA ALA A 434 8.50 24.85 29.60
C ALA A 434 9.63 23.94 29.10
N MET A 435 10.81 24.53 28.85
CA MET A 435 11.96 23.80 28.33
C MET A 435 12.40 22.74 29.36
N PRO A 436 12.45 21.45 29.00
CA PRO A 436 12.86 20.39 29.91
C PRO A 436 14.40 20.38 30.03
N TRP A 437 14.95 21.43 30.64
CA TRP A 437 16.39 21.66 30.77
C TRP A 437 17.11 20.47 31.41
N SER A 438 16.49 19.84 32.41
CA SER A 438 17.02 18.62 33.04
C SER A 438 17.22 17.49 32.03
N LYS A 439 16.21 17.25 31.17
CA LYS A 439 16.27 16.21 30.13
C LYS A 439 17.30 16.55 29.05
N LEU A 440 17.30 17.79 28.54
CA LEU A 440 18.21 18.22 27.47
C LEU A 440 19.68 18.22 27.91
N VAL A 441 19.96 18.66 29.14
CA VAL A 441 21.32 18.66 29.68
C VAL A 441 21.80 17.23 29.91
N ARG A 442 20.93 16.30 30.35
CA ARG A 442 21.26 14.89 30.51
C ARG A 442 21.61 14.21 29.17
N VAL A 443 20.80 14.42 28.14
CA VAL A 443 21.06 13.87 26.78
C VAL A 443 22.34 14.49 26.19
N ALA A 444 22.53 15.79 26.35
CA ALA A 444 23.76 16.44 25.93
C ALA A 444 24.99 15.88 26.68
N ALA A 445 24.84 15.56 27.97
CA ALA A 445 25.91 14.99 28.81
C ALA A 445 26.31 13.61 28.34
N ALA A 446 25.35 12.73 28.05
CA ALA A 446 25.58 11.43 27.45
C ALA A 446 26.36 11.54 26.12
N TRP A 447 26.00 12.50 25.26
CA TRP A 447 26.58 12.64 23.93
C TRP A 447 27.99 13.28 23.92
N SER A 448 28.21 14.31 24.73
CA SER A 448 29.48 15.05 24.74
C SER A 448 30.50 14.55 25.76
N GLY A 449 30.06 13.72 26.71
CA GLY A 449 30.80 13.42 27.93
C GLY A 449 31.11 14.66 28.78
N VAL A 450 31.81 14.45 29.89
CA VAL A 450 32.24 15.53 30.81
C VAL A 450 33.19 16.50 30.12
N GLU A 451 34.08 15.99 29.27
CA GLU A 451 35.12 16.78 28.60
C GLU A 451 34.55 17.69 27.51
N GLY A 452 33.59 17.21 26.71
CA GLY A 452 32.87 18.06 25.75
C GLY A 452 31.97 19.09 26.43
N ALA A 453 31.31 18.71 27.53
CA ALA A 453 30.52 19.63 28.35
C ALA A 453 31.40 20.76 28.92
N ARG A 454 32.58 20.42 29.43
CA ARG A 454 33.58 21.35 29.97
C ARG A 454 33.94 22.46 28.99
N VAL A 455 34.24 22.13 27.73
CA VAL A 455 34.60 23.12 26.69
C VAL A 455 33.46 24.13 26.48
N HIS A 456 32.21 23.68 26.56
CA HIS A 456 31.06 24.56 26.39
C HIS A 456 30.75 25.42 27.63
N ILE A 457 30.87 24.84 28.83
CA ILE A 457 30.63 25.50 30.12
C ILE A 457 31.70 26.55 30.42
N ASN A 458 32.99 26.26 30.15
CA ASN A 458 34.09 27.22 30.32
C ASN A 458 34.01 28.46 29.42
N ARG A 459 33.20 28.39 28.35
CA ARG A 459 32.95 29.53 27.46
C ARG A 459 31.79 30.41 27.94
N ARG A 460 31.09 30.07 29.02
CA ARG A 460 30.05 30.93 29.60
C ARG A 460 30.67 32.08 30.40
N SER A 461 30.02 33.25 30.39
CA SER A 461 30.51 34.45 31.06
C SER A 461 30.47 34.35 32.58
N ASP A 462 29.46 33.69 33.14
CA ASP A 462 29.32 33.37 34.56
C ASP A 462 30.49 32.52 35.08
N VAL A 463 30.88 31.49 34.33
CA VAL A 463 32.01 30.60 34.66
C VAL A 463 33.37 31.29 34.48
N ARG A 464 33.54 32.06 33.39
CA ARG A 464 34.79 32.81 33.13
C ARG A 464 35.07 33.86 34.22
N ASN A 465 34.00 34.42 34.80
CA ASN A 465 34.06 35.42 35.86
C ASN A 465 33.89 34.82 37.28
N VAL A 466 34.01 33.51 37.46
CA VAL A 466 33.97 32.85 38.78
C VAL A 466 34.98 33.47 39.75
N LYS A 467 36.16 33.88 39.27
CA LYS A 467 37.19 34.50 40.13
C LYS A 467 36.82 35.92 40.61
N THR A 468 35.97 36.64 39.87
CA THR A 468 35.53 38.01 40.20
C THR A 468 34.19 38.05 40.94
N HIS A 469 33.27 37.12 40.65
CA HIS A 469 31.91 37.08 41.22
C HIS A 469 31.60 35.83 42.09
N GLY A 470 32.53 34.89 42.22
CA GLY A 470 32.27 33.56 42.80
C GLY A 470 31.92 33.52 44.29
N LYS A 471 32.03 34.62 45.04
CA LYS A 471 31.68 34.64 46.47
C LYS A 471 30.19 34.47 46.74
N CYS A 472 29.30 34.72 45.78
CA CYS A 472 27.86 34.76 46.03
C CYS A 472 27.07 33.51 45.59
N ASN A 473 27.65 32.54 44.85
CA ASN A 473 26.90 31.39 44.36
C ASN A 473 27.63 30.06 44.58
N LYS A 474 27.22 29.33 45.62
CA LYS A 474 27.80 28.04 46.03
C LYS A 474 27.69 26.96 44.94
N GLN A 475 26.59 26.92 44.18
CA GLN A 475 26.40 25.95 43.08
C GLN A 475 27.40 26.18 41.95
N LEU A 476 27.72 27.45 41.65
CA LEU A 476 28.67 27.83 40.59
C LEU A 476 30.10 27.39 40.96
N LEU A 477 30.49 27.58 42.22
CA LEU A 477 31.81 27.18 42.72
C LEU A 477 31.97 25.66 42.71
N GLU A 478 30.95 24.92 43.13
CA GLU A 478 30.95 23.46 43.11
C GLU A 478 30.99 22.92 41.66
N LEU A 479 30.18 23.46 40.73
CA LEU A 479 30.27 23.13 39.30
C LEU A 479 31.66 23.44 38.73
N TYR A 480 32.22 24.61 39.05
CA TYR A 480 33.56 24.99 38.62
C TYR A 480 34.62 24.00 39.14
N SER A 481 34.46 23.48 40.36
CA SER A 481 35.35 22.45 40.90
C SER A 481 35.22 21.10 40.20
N ILE A 482 34.01 20.69 39.79
CA ILE A 482 33.78 19.44 39.04
C ILE A 482 34.48 19.47 37.67
N PHE A 483 34.43 20.60 36.96
CA PHE A 483 35.05 20.72 35.64
C PHE A 483 36.54 21.09 35.67
N LYS A 484 37.09 21.43 36.84
CA LYS A 484 38.49 21.77 37.01
C LYS A 484 39.27 20.52 37.44
N VAL A 485 39.85 19.82 36.47
CA VAL A 485 40.78 18.72 36.75
C VAL A 485 42.06 19.29 37.38
N PRO A 486 42.71 18.58 38.34
CA PRO A 486 44.08 18.89 38.75
C PRO A 486 44.98 18.87 37.52
N HIS A 487 46.02 19.69 37.48
CA HIS A 487 47.09 19.49 36.52
C HIS A 487 47.72 18.13 36.78
N GLU A 488 47.30 17.08 36.06
CA GLU A 488 48.18 15.95 35.81
C GLU A 488 49.26 16.46 34.85
N GLY A 489 50.46 16.59 35.41
CA GLY A 489 51.63 17.04 34.69
C GLY A 489 51.94 16.07 33.55
N LEU A 490 51.85 16.58 32.32
CA LEU A 490 52.64 16.07 31.21
C LEU A 490 54.08 16.54 31.44
N LEU A 491 54.90 15.67 32.02
CA LEU A 491 56.32 15.54 31.71
C LEU A 491 56.47 14.43 30.66
#